data_AF-A0A7J5I725-F1
#
_entry.id   AF-A0A7J5I725-F1
#
_cell.length_a   1.000
_cell.length_b   1.000
_cell.length_c   1.000
_cell.angle_alpha   90.00
_cell.angle_beta   90.00
_cell.angle_gamma   90.00
#
_symmetry.space_group_name_H-M   'P 1'
#
loop_
_entity.id
_entity.type
_entity.pdbx_description
1 polymer ?
#
loop_
_entity_poly.entity_id
_entity_poly.type
_entity_poly.pdbx_seq_one_letter_code
_entity_poly.pdbx_strand_id
1 'polypeptide(L)'
;MAEISDILKIGKDKYLEKNLEQKCGNPFNEWIPYDIISFRCYVENGIKKYEIYGEDIYSRIERIKIRPWRYLISQEDGEFAIKYGIESYFIWRNFWVSNYLEYQGFDCRIHHDSNYDCSNYDDRIKECDNDIKDFWKDFNKELNRRIEKLEEKDRNNEDRLFYTKVRLMVEYCWGLINTEWGDLIGGVRSSFYWQRKREEEEEKRKQEEIDKKLEAERQEAEARKEKFRFNQRNKHPLDSTISFRASDHLYIVNGVCLESVTTFVSSCFPKFNTELHAKQKAGALGISVQEVIEMWERKGKESRDLGTAMHKKIENYYQGIDSANDDTFNLFRTFANNIKLVPYRTEWIVYDWEYKLAGTIDFVDYQNGEYTIYDWKRSDKIIASGMPIKINKYGEKGNYPLEHIDNSPYYHYALQLSLYKFILERNYGIKVDKLRLGIFHPTYNKPYLLEVPYLENEINTIFNLRSEVIF
;
A
#
# COMPACT_ATOMS: atom_id res chain seq x y z
N MET A 1 28.06 -2.46 -45.79
CA MET A 1 27.21 -3.60 -46.17
C MET A 1 26.11 -3.11 -47.10
N ALA A 2 25.82 -3.85 -48.17
CA ALA A 2 24.83 -3.42 -49.17
C ALA A 2 23.42 -3.46 -48.58
N GLU A 3 22.57 -2.47 -48.89
CA GLU A 3 21.17 -2.48 -48.45
C GLU A 3 20.38 -3.56 -49.20
N ILE A 4 19.26 -4.03 -48.62
CA ILE A 4 18.35 -5.00 -49.29
C ILE A 4 18.01 -4.56 -50.72
N SER A 5 17.85 -3.25 -50.93
CA SER A 5 17.55 -2.64 -52.22
C SER A 5 18.67 -2.80 -53.26
N ASP A 6 19.93 -2.80 -52.84
CA ASP A 6 21.10 -2.98 -53.71
C ASP A 6 21.32 -4.44 -54.07
N ILE A 7 21.04 -5.33 -53.11
CA ILE A 7 21.18 -6.77 -53.28
C ILE A 7 20.04 -7.33 -54.15
N LEU A 8 18.80 -6.89 -53.97
CA LEU A 8 17.66 -7.27 -54.83
C LEU A 8 17.84 -6.82 -56.28
N LYS A 9 18.55 -5.70 -56.52
CA LYS A 9 18.83 -5.19 -57.88
C LYS A 9 19.78 -6.09 -58.69
N ILE A 10 20.66 -6.85 -58.04
CA ILE A 10 21.67 -7.65 -58.74
C ILE A 10 21.23 -9.09 -59.00
N GLY A 11 20.29 -9.66 -58.23
CA GLY A 11 19.79 -11.03 -58.41
C GLY A 11 20.67 -12.10 -57.75
N LYS A 12 20.08 -13.21 -57.30
CA LYS A 12 20.68 -14.15 -56.34
C LYS A 12 21.97 -14.76 -56.88
N ASP A 13 21.93 -15.26 -58.11
CA ASP A 13 23.06 -15.92 -58.75
C ASP A 13 24.23 -14.95 -58.93
N LYS A 14 23.93 -13.73 -59.37
CA LYS A 14 24.93 -12.66 -59.52
C LYS A 14 25.50 -12.18 -58.17
N TYR A 15 24.70 -12.21 -57.10
CA TYR A 15 25.18 -11.93 -55.75
C TYR A 15 26.16 -12.99 -55.28
N LEU A 16 25.81 -14.27 -55.46
CA LEU A 16 26.68 -15.39 -55.10
C LEU A 16 27.98 -15.38 -55.92
N GLU A 17 27.91 -15.09 -57.24
CA GLU A 17 29.09 -14.92 -58.09
C GLU A 17 30.01 -13.79 -57.60
N LYS A 18 29.44 -12.64 -57.22
CA LYS A 18 30.21 -11.52 -56.68
C LYS A 18 30.84 -11.81 -55.32
N ASN A 19 30.22 -12.67 -54.51
CA ASN A 19 30.76 -13.13 -53.23
C ASN A 19 31.79 -14.27 -53.37
N LEU A 20 32.10 -14.74 -54.57
CA LEU A 20 33.16 -15.74 -54.76
C LEU A 20 34.55 -15.20 -54.43
N GLU A 21 34.74 -13.89 -54.56
CA GLU A 21 35.95 -13.18 -54.12
C GLU A 21 35.57 -12.05 -53.18
N GLN A 22 36.10 -12.07 -51.96
CA GLN A 22 35.75 -11.11 -50.93
C GLN A 22 36.99 -10.59 -50.23
N LYS A 23 36.95 -9.33 -49.83
CA LYS A 23 37.95 -8.71 -48.98
C LYS A 23 37.25 -8.06 -47.80
N CYS A 24 37.81 -8.21 -46.62
CA CYS A 24 37.34 -7.51 -45.43
C CYS A 24 38.51 -6.90 -44.66
N GLY A 25 38.23 -5.82 -43.94
CA GLY A 25 39.17 -5.35 -42.92
C GLY A 25 39.36 -6.46 -41.89
N ASN A 26 40.60 -6.70 -41.45
CA ASN A 26 40.87 -7.73 -40.47
C ASN A 26 40.32 -7.30 -39.11
N PRO A 27 39.32 -7.99 -38.56
CA PRO A 27 38.82 -7.66 -37.22
C PRO A 27 39.79 -8.12 -36.11
N PHE A 28 40.88 -8.81 -36.45
CA PHE A 28 41.74 -9.56 -35.54
C PHE A 28 43.24 -9.29 -35.80
N ASN A 29 43.64 -8.01 -35.81
CA ASN A 29 45.04 -7.57 -35.94
C ASN A 29 45.98 -8.18 -34.88
N GLU A 30 45.44 -8.74 -33.80
CA GLU A 30 46.21 -9.42 -32.74
C GLU A 30 46.69 -10.84 -33.11
N TRP A 31 46.01 -11.54 -34.04
CA TRP A 31 46.28 -12.96 -34.36
C TRP A 31 46.77 -13.16 -35.80
N ILE A 32 46.38 -12.27 -36.71
CA ILE A 32 46.78 -12.27 -38.12
C ILE A 32 47.36 -10.89 -38.42
N PRO A 33 48.65 -10.76 -38.78
CA PRO A 33 49.30 -9.46 -38.88
C PRO A 33 49.05 -8.80 -40.25
N TYR A 34 47.77 -8.57 -40.58
CA TYR A 34 47.34 -7.96 -41.84
C TYR A 34 46.08 -7.14 -41.64
N ASP A 35 46.01 -5.93 -42.20
CA ASP A 35 44.81 -5.08 -42.08
C ASP A 35 43.65 -5.53 -42.99
N ILE A 36 43.93 -6.36 -44.01
CA ILE A 36 42.93 -6.84 -44.97
C ILE A 36 43.16 -8.33 -45.22
N ILE A 37 42.08 -9.12 -45.11
CA ILE A 37 42.06 -10.54 -45.44
C ILE A 37 41.20 -10.75 -46.69
N SER A 38 41.65 -11.62 -47.57
CA SER A 38 40.95 -11.99 -48.80
C SER A 38 40.46 -13.43 -48.74
N PHE A 39 39.30 -13.68 -49.34
CA PHE A 39 38.74 -15.00 -49.57
C PHE A 39 38.49 -15.18 -51.06
N ARG A 40 38.78 -16.37 -51.60
CA ARG A 40 38.39 -16.73 -52.96
C ARG A 40 37.93 -18.18 -53.06
N CYS A 41 36.95 -18.41 -53.94
CA CYS A 41 36.52 -19.72 -54.40
C CYS A 41 36.94 -19.94 -55.86
N TYR A 42 37.61 -21.05 -56.13
CA TYR A 42 38.08 -21.40 -57.48
C TYR A 42 37.96 -22.90 -57.75
N VAL A 43 38.03 -23.30 -59.02
CA VAL A 43 37.99 -24.71 -59.43
C VAL A 43 39.39 -25.13 -59.87
N GLU A 44 39.92 -26.18 -59.26
CA GLU A 44 41.20 -26.79 -59.63
C GLU A 44 41.00 -28.28 -59.85
N ASN A 45 41.33 -28.78 -61.05
CA ASN A 45 41.13 -30.18 -61.45
C ASN A 45 39.68 -30.68 -61.28
N GLY A 46 38.68 -29.80 -61.50
CA GLY A 46 37.26 -30.13 -61.37
C GLY A 46 36.72 -30.11 -59.93
N ILE A 47 37.56 -29.80 -58.94
CA ILE A 47 37.17 -29.72 -57.52
C ILE A 47 37.11 -28.24 -57.12
N LYS A 48 36.01 -27.81 -56.49
CA LYS A 48 35.92 -26.47 -55.88
C LYS A 48 36.83 -26.40 -54.66
N LYS A 49 37.66 -25.36 -54.62
CA LYS A 49 38.55 -25.03 -53.51
C LYS A 49 38.24 -23.64 -52.99
N TYR A 50 38.38 -23.48 -51.68
CA TYR A 50 38.08 -22.26 -50.96
C TYR A 50 39.33 -21.87 -50.19
N GLU A 51 39.86 -20.69 -50.45
CA GLU A 51 41.05 -20.23 -49.76
C GLU A 51 40.85 -18.86 -49.13
N ILE A 52 41.58 -18.65 -48.04
CA ILE A 52 41.74 -17.39 -47.36
C ILE A 52 43.21 -17.02 -47.39
N TYR A 53 43.51 -15.75 -47.68
CA TYR A 53 44.88 -15.30 -47.80
C TYR A 53 45.07 -13.83 -47.41
N GLY A 54 46.30 -13.51 -47.00
CA GLY A 54 46.78 -12.14 -46.79
C GLY A 54 47.71 -11.70 -47.93
N GLU A 55 47.55 -10.46 -48.41
CA GLU A 55 48.44 -9.83 -49.39
C GLU A 55 49.55 -9.00 -48.70
N ASP A 56 50.68 -8.76 -49.39
CA ASP A 56 51.89 -8.12 -48.85
C ASP A 56 51.59 -6.71 -48.28
N ILE A 57 51.83 -6.48 -46.98
CA ILE A 57 51.76 -5.14 -46.37
C ILE A 57 53.18 -4.65 -46.09
N TYR A 58 53.54 -3.51 -46.68
CA TYR A 58 54.78 -2.79 -46.38
C TYR A 58 54.47 -1.64 -45.41
N SER A 59 54.65 -1.87 -44.11
CA SER A 59 54.61 -0.76 -43.14
C SER A 59 55.85 0.12 -43.32
N ARG A 60 55.67 1.33 -43.87
CA ARG A 60 56.75 2.32 -43.99
C ARG A 60 57.28 2.78 -42.63
N ILE A 61 56.49 2.64 -41.57
CA ILE A 61 56.81 3.10 -40.21
C ILE A 61 57.64 2.05 -39.46
N GLU A 62 57.36 0.75 -39.62
CA GLU A 62 58.02 -0.30 -38.83
C GLU A 62 59.12 -1.08 -39.57
N ARG A 63 59.31 -0.88 -40.88
CA ARG A 63 60.30 -1.61 -41.72
C ARG A 63 60.19 -3.16 -41.62
N ILE A 64 59.01 -3.70 -41.34
CA ILE A 64 58.75 -5.15 -41.33
C ILE A 64 58.08 -5.55 -42.65
N LYS A 65 58.57 -6.63 -43.27
CA LYS A 65 57.95 -7.26 -44.45
C LYS A 65 57.32 -8.59 -44.04
N ILE A 66 56.00 -8.69 -44.12
CA ILE A 66 55.25 -9.87 -43.68
C ILE A 66 54.89 -10.71 -44.91
N ARG A 67 55.45 -11.93 -45.00
CA ARG A 67 55.31 -12.80 -46.17
C ARG A 67 53.85 -13.24 -46.37
N PRO A 68 53.33 -13.23 -47.62
CA PRO A 68 51.96 -13.66 -47.89
C PRO A 68 51.70 -15.09 -47.39
N TRP A 69 50.56 -15.29 -46.74
CA TRP A 69 50.08 -16.59 -46.29
C TRP A 69 48.79 -16.94 -47.01
N ARG A 70 48.54 -18.25 -47.18
CA ARG A 70 47.32 -18.80 -47.76
C ARG A 70 46.90 -20.04 -47.00
N TYR A 71 45.60 -20.20 -46.78
CA TYR A 71 45.02 -21.36 -46.10
C TYR A 71 43.78 -21.84 -46.85
N LEU A 72 43.63 -23.16 -47.01
CA LEU A 72 42.44 -23.79 -47.60
C LEU A 72 41.44 -24.09 -46.48
N ILE A 73 40.18 -23.69 -46.66
CA ILE A 73 39.10 -24.00 -45.71
C ILE A 73 38.21 -25.12 -46.24
N SER A 74 37.41 -25.72 -45.35
CA SER A 74 36.47 -26.79 -45.70
C SER A 74 35.45 -26.33 -46.75
N GLN A 75 34.79 -27.29 -47.40
CA GLN A 75 33.73 -26.97 -48.37
C GLN A 75 32.56 -26.27 -47.67
N GLU A 76 32.19 -26.75 -46.48
CA GLU A 76 31.11 -26.20 -45.67
C GLU A 76 31.38 -24.72 -45.31
N ASP A 77 32.59 -24.43 -44.85
CA ASP A 77 33.03 -23.08 -44.49
C ASP A 77 33.13 -22.16 -45.71
N GLY A 78 33.61 -22.71 -46.83
CA GLY A 78 33.68 -22.02 -48.10
C GLY A 78 32.30 -21.63 -48.64
N GLU A 79 31.34 -22.55 -48.59
CA GLU A 79 29.96 -22.30 -48.98
C GLU A 79 29.28 -21.30 -48.02
N PHE A 80 29.59 -21.37 -46.73
CA PHE A 80 29.14 -20.38 -45.74
C PHE A 80 29.68 -18.99 -46.06
N ALA A 81 30.98 -18.86 -46.30
CA ALA A 81 31.63 -17.60 -46.64
C ALA A 81 31.08 -17.00 -47.94
N ILE A 82 30.83 -17.79 -48.98
CA ILE A 82 30.17 -17.33 -50.21
C ILE A 82 28.77 -16.80 -49.92
N LYS A 83 28.01 -17.52 -49.10
CA LYS A 83 26.60 -17.21 -48.86
C LYS A 83 26.40 -15.99 -47.96
N TYR A 84 27.15 -15.91 -46.87
CA TYR A 84 26.95 -14.92 -45.80
C TYR A 84 28.04 -13.87 -45.70
N GLY A 85 29.12 -14.04 -46.45
CA GLY A 85 30.26 -13.17 -46.48
C GLY A 85 31.41 -13.64 -45.58
N ILE A 86 32.63 -13.26 -45.95
CA ILE A 86 33.86 -13.65 -45.25
C ILE A 86 33.96 -13.03 -43.85
N GLU A 87 33.41 -11.84 -43.65
CA GLU A 87 33.31 -11.21 -42.32
C GLU A 87 32.45 -12.05 -41.37
N SER A 88 31.27 -12.48 -41.83
CA SER A 88 30.36 -13.34 -41.08
C SER A 88 31.00 -14.68 -40.73
N TYR A 89 31.76 -15.27 -41.67
CA TYR A 89 32.54 -16.48 -41.43
C TYR A 89 33.56 -16.29 -40.31
N PHE A 90 34.31 -15.19 -40.29
CA PHE A 90 35.31 -14.96 -39.26
C PHE A 90 34.71 -14.68 -37.87
N ILE A 91 33.61 -13.92 -37.81
CA ILE A 91 32.87 -13.71 -36.55
C ILE A 91 32.38 -15.05 -36.02
N TRP A 92 31.82 -15.89 -36.90
CA TRP A 92 31.38 -17.24 -36.56
C TRP A 92 32.56 -18.10 -36.07
N ARG A 93 33.67 -18.17 -36.80
CA ARG A 93 34.84 -18.98 -36.44
C ARG A 93 35.46 -18.58 -35.10
N ASN A 94 35.58 -17.27 -34.80
CA ASN A 94 36.22 -16.80 -33.57
C ASN A 94 35.37 -16.99 -32.31
N PHE A 95 34.04 -16.89 -32.40
CA PHE A 95 33.16 -17.24 -31.27
C PHE A 95 33.46 -18.66 -30.73
N TRP A 96 33.90 -19.56 -31.60
CA TRP A 96 34.26 -20.94 -31.25
C TRP A 96 35.69 -21.09 -30.74
N VAL A 97 36.66 -20.40 -31.35
CA VAL A 97 38.07 -20.44 -30.90
C VAL A 97 38.20 -19.94 -29.45
N SER A 98 37.49 -18.87 -29.09
CA SER A 98 37.53 -18.32 -27.73
C SER A 98 36.86 -19.23 -26.68
N ASN A 99 35.75 -19.90 -27.02
CA ASN A 99 35.10 -20.86 -26.11
C ASN A 99 35.89 -22.17 -25.95
N TYR A 100 36.61 -22.61 -26.97
CA TYR A 100 37.40 -23.85 -26.93
C TYR A 100 38.69 -23.71 -26.09
N LEU A 101 39.35 -22.55 -26.15
CA LEU A 101 40.55 -22.26 -25.34
C LEU A 101 40.23 -22.17 -23.83
N GLU A 102 39.03 -21.69 -23.47
CA GLU A 102 38.54 -21.71 -22.08
C GLU A 102 38.23 -23.14 -21.58
N TYR A 103 37.72 -24.02 -22.45
CA TYR A 103 37.38 -25.40 -22.08
C TYR A 103 38.61 -26.25 -21.71
N GLN A 104 39.80 -25.91 -22.24
CA GLN A 104 41.06 -26.56 -21.87
C GLN A 104 41.87 -25.80 -20.80
N GLY A 105 41.34 -24.69 -20.26
CA GLY A 105 42.05 -23.87 -19.26
C GLY A 105 43.33 -23.22 -19.79
N PHE A 106 43.38 -22.88 -21.08
CA PHE A 106 44.59 -22.38 -21.73
C PHE A 106 44.68 -20.84 -21.62
N ASP A 107 45.57 -20.33 -20.75
CA ASP A 107 45.93 -18.91 -20.67
C ASP A 107 46.94 -18.58 -21.78
N CYS A 108 46.51 -17.87 -22.82
CA CYS A 108 47.39 -17.45 -23.92
C CYS A 108 48.24 -16.20 -23.59
N ARG A 109 48.34 -15.79 -22.32
CA ARG A 109 49.39 -14.85 -21.90
C ARG A 109 50.65 -15.61 -21.51
N ILE A 110 51.35 -16.20 -22.46
CA ILE A 110 52.80 -16.47 -22.48
C ILE A 110 53.11 -17.18 -23.81
N HIS A 111 54.15 -16.67 -24.50
CA HIS A 111 54.92 -17.25 -25.62
C HIS A 111 55.00 -16.36 -26.87
N HIS A 112 55.74 -15.26 -26.76
CA HIS A 112 56.70 -14.93 -27.80
C HIS A 112 57.79 -16.01 -27.77
N ASP A 113 58.17 -16.54 -28.93
CA ASP A 113 59.16 -17.60 -29.17
C ASP A 113 58.65 -19.05 -29.03
N SER A 114 58.11 -19.59 -30.12
CA SER A 114 58.56 -20.85 -30.75
C SER A 114 57.63 -21.21 -31.91
N ASN A 115 58.18 -21.88 -32.92
CA ASN A 115 57.51 -22.34 -34.14
C ASN A 115 56.15 -23.01 -33.85
N TYR A 116 55.06 -22.26 -33.99
CA TYR A 116 53.71 -22.80 -33.94
C TYR A 116 53.35 -23.30 -35.34
N ASP A 117 53.23 -24.61 -35.50
CA ASP A 117 52.78 -25.25 -36.74
C ASP A 117 51.25 -25.20 -36.80
N CYS A 118 50.73 -24.23 -37.55
CA CYS A 118 49.31 -24.01 -37.76
C CYS A 118 48.65 -25.09 -38.64
N SER A 119 49.40 -26.04 -39.19
CA SER A 119 48.87 -27.08 -40.09
C SER A 119 47.98 -28.11 -39.40
N ASN A 120 48.04 -28.21 -38.06
CA ASN A 120 47.32 -29.20 -37.26
C ASN A 120 46.12 -28.59 -36.51
N TYR A 121 45.64 -27.42 -36.95
CA TYR A 121 44.59 -26.66 -36.27
C TYR A 121 43.17 -27.07 -36.70
N ASP A 122 42.95 -27.34 -38.00
CA ASP A 122 41.65 -27.82 -38.49
C ASP A 122 41.37 -29.28 -38.12
N ASP A 123 42.39 -30.13 -38.01
CA ASP A 123 42.19 -31.52 -37.60
C ASP A 123 41.76 -31.67 -36.13
N ARG A 124 41.99 -30.65 -35.30
CA ARG A 124 41.55 -30.60 -33.89
C ARG A 124 40.15 -30.01 -33.70
N ILE A 125 39.63 -29.26 -34.68
CA ILE A 125 38.23 -28.80 -34.70
C ILE A 125 37.28 -29.97 -35.05
N LYS A 126 37.75 -30.96 -35.81
CA LYS A 126 36.99 -32.18 -36.15
C LYS A 126 36.67 -33.08 -34.94
N GLU A 127 37.40 -32.97 -33.82
CA GLU A 127 37.12 -33.80 -32.62
C GLU A 127 35.88 -33.34 -31.82
N CYS A 128 35.26 -32.20 -32.16
CA CYS A 128 34.06 -31.67 -31.49
C CYS A 128 32.76 -31.82 -32.32
N ASP A 129 32.67 -32.81 -33.20
CA ASP A 129 31.55 -33.00 -34.13
C ASP A 129 30.16 -33.11 -33.49
N ASN A 130 30.03 -33.55 -32.23
CA ASN A 130 28.73 -33.68 -31.55
C ASN A 130 28.23 -32.36 -30.94
N ASP A 131 29.12 -31.59 -30.30
CA ASP A 131 28.76 -30.28 -29.71
C ASP A 131 28.51 -29.23 -30.78
N ILE A 132 29.26 -29.30 -31.89
CA ILE A 132 29.02 -28.53 -33.10
C ILE A 132 27.60 -28.83 -33.63
N LYS A 133 27.20 -30.10 -33.70
CA LYS A 133 25.89 -30.52 -34.22
C LYS A 133 24.71 -30.10 -33.34
N ASP A 134 24.85 -30.16 -32.01
CA ASP A 134 23.80 -29.72 -31.08
C ASP A 134 23.71 -28.19 -30.99
N PHE A 135 24.84 -27.48 -31.05
CA PHE A 135 24.83 -26.03 -31.25
C PHE A 135 24.13 -25.66 -32.56
N TRP A 136 24.46 -26.34 -33.67
CA TRP A 136 23.78 -26.11 -34.95
C TRP A 136 22.27 -26.34 -34.83
N LYS A 137 21.82 -27.29 -34.01
CA LYS A 137 20.39 -27.56 -33.79
C LYS A 137 19.67 -26.40 -33.09
N ASP A 138 20.30 -25.79 -32.09
CA ASP A 138 19.73 -24.65 -31.34
C ASP A 138 19.96 -23.29 -32.03
N PHE A 139 21.12 -23.09 -32.69
CA PHE A 139 21.42 -21.99 -33.61
C PHE A 139 20.38 -21.91 -34.72
N ASN A 140 20.11 -23.06 -35.34
CA ASN A 140 19.07 -23.17 -36.33
C ASN A 140 17.71 -22.92 -35.70
N LYS A 141 17.44 -23.22 -34.43
CA LYS A 141 16.10 -23.04 -33.85
C LYS A 141 15.64 -21.57 -33.75
N GLU A 142 16.44 -20.65 -33.21
CA GLU A 142 16.04 -19.23 -33.10
C GLU A 142 16.18 -18.48 -34.42
N LEU A 143 17.22 -18.78 -35.20
CA LEU A 143 17.36 -18.26 -36.56
C LEU A 143 16.20 -18.76 -37.44
N ASN A 144 15.88 -20.06 -37.39
CA ASN A 144 14.74 -20.63 -38.10
C ASN A 144 13.42 -20.08 -37.59
N ARG A 145 13.24 -19.80 -36.30
CA ARG A 145 12.00 -19.16 -35.81
C ARG A 145 11.80 -17.75 -36.38
N ARG A 146 12.89 -16.98 -36.54
CA ARG A 146 12.85 -15.66 -37.16
C ARG A 146 12.67 -15.76 -38.68
N ILE A 147 13.31 -16.75 -39.30
CA ILE A 147 13.15 -17.06 -40.72
C ILE A 147 11.73 -17.54 -41.03
N GLU A 148 11.13 -18.45 -40.26
CA GLU A 148 9.78 -18.99 -40.44
C GLU A 148 8.73 -17.88 -40.43
N LYS A 149 8.83 -16.94 -39.48
CA LYS A 149 7.96 -15.76 -39.41
C LYS A 149 8.06 -14.84 -40.64
N LEU A 150 9.19 -14.87 -41.34
CA LEU A 150 9.41 -14.09 -42.56
C LEU A 150 9.07 -14.89 -43.82
N GLU A 151 9.29 -16.21 -43.81
CA GLU A 151 8.85 -17.17 -44.82
C GLU A 151 7.33 -17.19 -44.97
N GLU A 152 6.56 -16.94 -43.90
CA GLU A 152 5.11 -16.73 -44.00
C GLU A 152 4.73 -15.45 -44.75
N LYS A 153 5.55 -14.40 -44.65
CA LYS A 153 5.25 -13.07 -45.23
C LYS A 153 5.68 -12.94 -46.69
N ASP A 154 6.80 -13.55 -47.06
CA ASP A 154 7.46 -13.38 -48.37
C ASP A 154 7.55 -14.69 -49.19
N ARG A 155 6.74 -15.71 -48.86
CA ARG A 155 6.79 -17.10 -49.40
C ARG A 155 6.87 -17.22 -50.92
N ASN A 156 6.33 -16.24 -51.65
CA ASN A 156 6.19 -16.29 -53.11
C ASN A 156 7.37 -15.66 -53.88
N ASN A 157 8.44 -15.23 -53.19
CA ASN A 157 9.62 -14.65 -53.84
C ASN A 157 10.91 -15.24 -53.26
N GLU A 158 11.46 -16.24 -53.94
CA GLU A 158 12.67 -16.97 -53.51
C GLU A 158 13.88 -16.06 -53.34
N ASP A 159 14.04 -15.05 -54.20
CA ASP A 159 15.14 -14.09 -54.10
C ASP A 159 15.02 -13.25 -52.83
N ARG A 160 13.84 -12.68 -52.57
CA ARG A 160 13.57 -11.89 -51.36
C ARG A 160 13.78 -12.71 -50.09
N LEU A 161 13.42 -13.99 -50.12
CA LEU A 161 13.65 -14.90 -49.01
C LEU A 161 15.15 -15.16 -48.79
N PHE A 162 15.89 -15.47 -49.86
CA PHE A 162 17.34 -15.67 -49.79
C PHE A 162 18.06 -14.46 -49.19
N TYR A 163 17.70 -13.24 -49.60
CA TYR A 163 18.35 -12.04 -49.13
C TYR A 163 18.00 -11.63 -47.70
N THR A 164 16.77 -11.91 -47.28
CA THR A 164 16.36 -11.75 -45.88
C THR A 164 17.18 -12.65 -44.96
N LYS A 165 17.46 -13.89 -45.38
CA LYS A 165 18.32 -14.82 -44.63
C LYS A 165 19.75 -14.31 -44.52
N VAL A 166 20.31 -13.73 -45.59
CA VAL A 166 21.64 -13.11 -45.56
C VAL A 166 21.68 -11.94 -44.59
N ARG A 167 20.71 -11.03 -44.64
CA ARG A 167 20.66 -9.86 -43.74
C ARG A 167 20.52 -10.23 -42.27
N LEU A 168 19.63 -11.17 -41.94
CA LEU A 168 19.46 -11.61 -40.55
C LEU A 168 20.74 -12.20 -39.97
N MET A 169 21.47 -12.99 -40.77
CA MET A 169 22.77 -13.54 -40.36
C MET A 169 23.75 -12.41 -40.05
N VAL A 170 23.84 -11.45 -40.95
CA VAL A 170 24.71 -10.28 -40.83
C VAL A 170 24.34 -9.41 -39.63
N GLU A 171 23.07 -9.07 -39.44
CA GLU A 171 22.59 -8.28 -38.29
C GLU A 171 22.85 -9.00 -36.97
N TYR A 172 22.73 -10.32 -36.95
CA TYR A 172 22.99 -11.11 -35.75
C TYR A 172 24.49 -11.21 -35.44
N CYS A 173 25.34 -11.43 -36.45
CA CYS A 173 26.79 -11.34 -36.33
C CYS A 173 27.25 -9.96 -35.86
N TRP A 174 26.63 -8.89 -36.37
CA TRP A 174 26.85 -7.53 -35.87
C TRP A 174 26.30 -7.28 -34.48
N GLY A 175 25.17 -7.90 -34.12
CA GLY A 175 24.64 -7.88 -32.75
C GLY A 175 25.64 -8.46 -31.77
N LEU A 176 26.29 -9.57 -32.13
CA LEU A 176 27.39 -10.18 -31.35
C LEU A 176 28.61 -9.25 -31.23
N ILE A 177 28.90 -8.43 -32.24
CA ILE A 177 29.96 -7.42 -32.19
C ILE A 177 29.56 -6.21 -31.33
N ASN A 178 28.32 -5.74 -31.46
CA ASN A 178 27.84 -4.46 -30.91
C ASN A 178 27.27 -4.57 -29.50
N THR A 179 26.85 -5.75 -29.02
CA THR A 179 26.68 -6.00 -27.58
C THR A 179 28.06 -6.16 -26.93
N GLU A 180 28.79 -5.05 -26.92
CA GLU A 180 30.03 -4.75 -26.22
C GLU A 180 31.13 -5.82 -26.30
N TRP A 181 31.98 -5.69 -27.32
CA TRP A 181 33.45 -5.85 -27.22
C TRP A 181 34.11 -4.90 -26.20
N GLY A 182 33.38 -4.49 -25.16
CA GLY A 182 33.80 -3.54 -24.13
C GLY A 182 34.24 -4.19 -22.82
N ASP A 183 33.83 -5.42 -22.49
CA ASP A 183 34.15 -6.05 -21.20
C ASP A 183 34.10 -7.59 -21.25
N LEU A 184 35.03 -8.25 -21.95
CA LEU A 184 35.19 -9.70 -21.83
C LEU A 184 36.59 -10.21 -22.21
N ILE A 185 37.47 -10.32 -21.21
CA ILE A 185 38.43 -11.43 -21.11
C ILE A 185 37.98 -12.27 -19.91
N GLY A 186 37.58 -13.52 -20.15
CA GLY A 186 37.36 -14.55 -19.12
C GLY A 186 35.92 -14.70 -18.62
N GLY A 187 35.25 -15.77 -19.04
CA GLY A 187 34.55 -16.77 -18.19
C GLY A 187 33.56 -16.39 -17.07
N VAL A 188 33.22 -15.13 -16.80
CA VAL A 188 32.39 -14.78 -15.61
C VAL A 188 30.92 -14.44 -15.95
N ARG A 189 30.53 -14.27 -17.22
CA ARG A 189 29.17 -13.77 -17.56
C ARG A 189 28.03 -14.79 -17.44
N SER A 190 28.26 -16.11 -17.50
CA SER A 190 27.17 -17.08 -17.18
C SER A 190 26.81 -16.97 -15.69
N SER A 191 27.80 -16.76 -14.82
CA SER A 191 27.59 -16.51 -13.38
C SER A 191 26.86 -15.19 -13.14
N PHE A 192 27.26 -14.09 -13.77
CA PHE A 192 26.64 -12.77 -13.53
C PHE A 192 25.21 -12.65 -14.07
N TYR A 193 24.88 -13.23 -15.23
CA TYR A 193 23.50 -13.24 -15.72
C TYR A 193 22.57 -13.99 -14.76
N TRP A 194 22.95 -15.21 -14.36
CA TRP A 194 22.18 -16.00 -13.39
C TRP A 194 22.18 -15.38 -11.98
N GLN A 195 23.25 -14.67 -11.59
CA GLN A 195 23.31 -13.93 -10.34
C GLN A 195 22.34 -12.73 -10.35
N ARG A 196 22.38 -11.90 -11.38
CA ARG A 196 21.44 -10.78 -11.55
C ARG A 196 19.99 -11.26 -11.63
N LYS A 197 19.74 -12.38 -12.32
CA LYS A 197 18.40 -12.98 -12.40
C LYS A 197 17.93 -13.55 -11.06
N ARG A 198 18.84 -14.09 -10.23
CA ARG A 198 18.54 -14.49 -8.84
C ARG A 198 18.28 -13.28 -7.94
N GLU A 199 19.05 -12.20 -8.10
CA GLU A 199 18.86 -10.94 -7.37
C GLU A 199 17.51 -10.31 -7.72
N GLU A 200 17.15 -10.25 -9.00
CA GLU A 200 15.83 -9.77 -9.47
C GLU A 200 14.68 -10.65 -8.95
N GLU A 201 14.83 -11.97 -8.97
CA GLU A 201 13.84 -12.89 -8.39
C GLU A 201 13.74 -12.76 -6.87
N GLU A 202 14.85 -12.49 -6.17
CA GLU A 202 14.87 -12.26 -4.74
C GLU A 202 14.25 -10.90 -4.36
N GLU A 203 14.54 -9.84 -5.11
CA GLU A 203 13.87 -8.54 -4.97
C GLU A 203 12.37 -8.66 -5.23
N LYS A 204 11.98 -9.40 -6.26
CA LYS A 204 10.56 -9.66 -6.54
C LYS A 204 9.89 -10.42 -5.39
N ARG A 205 10.53 -11.46 -4.84
CA ARG A 205 10.01 -12.17 -3.65
C ARG A 205 9.90 -11.25 -2.44
N LYS A 206 10.90 -10.40 -2.18
CA LYS A 206 10.88 -9.41 -1.08
C LYS A 206 9.74 -8.41 -1.28
N GLN A 207 9.53 -7.92 -2.49
CA GLN A 207 8.45 -7.00 -2.81
C GLN A 207 7.08 -7.68 -2.63
N GLU A 208 6.90 -8.91 -3.11
CA GLU A 208 5.68 -9.68 -2.91
C GLU A 208 5.38 -9.94 -1.42
N GLU A 209 6.41 -10.14 -0.59
CA GLU A 209 6.27 -10.31 0.86
C GLU A 209 5.88 -9.00 1.57
N ILE A 210 6.48 -7.88 1.16
CA ILE A 210 6.10 -6.54 1.62
C ILE A 210 4.65 -6.23 1.23
N ASP A 211 4.27 -6.49 -0.02
CA ASP A 211 2.91 -6.25 -0.52
C ASP A 211 1.88 -7.11 0.23
N LYS A 212 2.19 -8.38 0.49
CA LYS A 212 1.34 -9.26 1.33
C LYS A 212 1.20 -8.73 2.75
N LYS A 213 2.28 -8.23 3.35
CA LYS A 213 2.24 -7.66 4.70
C LYS A 213 1.41 -6.38 4.74
N LEU A 214 1.58 -5.48 3.76
CA LEU A 214 0.80 -4.26 3.63
C LEU A 214 -0.69 -4.56 3.40
N GLU A 215 -1.00 -5.58 2.61
CA GLU A 215 -2.37 -6.01 2.37
C GLU A 215 -3.00 -6.61 3.64
N ALA A 216 -2.26 -7.42 4.40
CA ALA A 216 -2.71 -7.93 5.70
C ALA A 216 -2.95 -6.78 6.70
N GLU A 217 -2.04 -5.80 6.78
CA GLU A 217 -2.21 -4.60 7.61
C GLU A 217 -3.43 -3.77 7.19
N ARG A 218 -3.70 -3.65 5.88
CA ARG A 218 -4.92 -3.00 5.37
C ARG A 218 -6.17 -3.74 5.79
N GLN A 219 -6.21 -5.06 5.59
CA GLN A 219 -7.35 -5.89 5.95
C GLN A 219 -7.63 -5.85 7.46
N GLU A 220 -6.58 -5.89 8.28
CA GLU A 220 -6.71 -5.74 9.74
C GLU A 220 -7.21 -4.34 10.11
N ALA A 221 -6.68 -3.29 9.49
CA ALA A 221 -7.14 -1.92 9.72
C ALA A 221 -8.59 -1.71 9.27
N GLU A 222 -9.02 -2.34 8.19
CA GLU A 222 -10.38 -2.28 7.68
C GLU A 222 -11.35 -3.07 8.56
N ALA A 223 -10.98 -4.27 9.00
CA ALA A 223 -11.72 -5.03 10.00
C ALA A 223 -11.84 -4.27 11.33
N ARG A 224 -10.76 -3.60 11.76
CA ARG A 224 -10.78 -2.72 12.95
C ARG A 224 -11.73 -1.54 12.75
N LYS A 225 -11.70 -0.86 11.59
CA LYS A 225 -12.61 0.23 11.27
C LYS A 225 -14.07 -0.24 11.26
N GLU A 226 -14.34 -1.38 10.65
CA GLU A 226 -15.70 -1.92 10.55
C GLU A 226 -16.27 -2.28 11.94
N LYS A 227 -15.43 -2.84 12.82
CA LYS A 227 -15.80 -3.08 14.22
C LYS A 227 -16.30 -1.82 14.95
N PHE A 228 -15.74 -0.66 14.64
CA PHE A 228 -16.05 0.61 15.31
C PHE A 228 -17.06 1.49 14.56
N ARG A 229 -17.67 0.98 13.48
CA ARG A 229 -18.66 1.71 12.66
C ARG A 229 -20.10 1.61 13.14
N PHE A 230 -20.33 1.32 14.42
CA PHE A 230 -21.69 1.16 14.96
C PHE A 230 -22.57 2.41 14.77
N ASN A 231 -22.01 3.62 14.88
CA ASN A 231 -22.75 4.86 14.62
C ASN A 231 -23.23 4.98 13.16
N GLN A 232 -22.43 4.53 12.19
CA GLN A 232 -22.79 4.55 10.78
C GLN A 232 -23.75 3.41 10.42
N ARG A 233 -23.52 2.22 10.98
CA ARG A 233 -24.33 1.02 10.78
C ARG A 233 -25.75 1.19 11.32
N ASN A 234 -25.88 1.82 12.48
CA ASN A 234 -27.15 2.00 13.18
C ASN A 234 -27.75 3.40 12.97
N LYS A 235 -27.51 4.01 11.79
CA LYS A 235 -28.09 5.32 11.44
C LYS A 235 -29.62 5.26 11.45
N HIS A 236 -30.24 6.33 11.93
CA HIS A 236 -31.68 6.53 11.89
C HIS A 236 -32.03 7.64 10.88
N PRO A 237 -33.19 7.58 10.18
CA PRO A 237 -33.58 8.63 9.24
C PRO A 237 -33.56 10.06 9.84
N LEU A 238 -33.95 10.19 11.10
CA LEU A 238 -33.95 11.47 11.83
C LEU A 238 -32.54 12.01 12.13
N ASP A 239 -31.49 11.21 12.00
CA ASP A 239 -30.11 11.70 12.22
C ASP A 239 -29.75 12.81 11.22
N SER A 240 -30.32 12.76 10.01
CA SER A 240 -30.07 13.73 8.95
C SER A 240 -30.89 15.01 9.04
N THR A 241 -31.92 15.04 9.91
CA THR A 241 -32.85 16.17 10.02
C THR A 241 -32.48 17.14 11.14
N ILE A 242 -31.55 16.74 12.00
CA ILE A 242 -31.04 17.54 13.12
C ILE A 242 -29.58 17.93 12.88
N SER A 243 -29.26 19.16 13.25
CA SER A 243 -27.88 19.67 13.30
C SER A 243 -27.56 20.13 14.72
N PHE A 244 -26.35 19.87 15.16
CA PHE A 244 -25.84 20.30 16.46
C PHE A 244 -24.69 21.28 16.26
N ARG A 245 -24.80 22.45 16.88
CA ARG A 245 -23.76 23.49 16.88
C ARG A 245 -23.07 23.51 18.25
N ALA A 246 -21.88 22.93 18.30
CA ALA A 246 -21.15 22.74 19.56
C ALA A 246 -20.71 24.05 20.23
N SER A 247 -20.46 25.13 19.47
CA SER A 247 -19.94 26.41 19.99
C SER A 247 -20.87 27.11 20.97
N ASP A 248 -22.18 26.98 20.74
CA ASP A 248 -23.23 27.60 21.55
C ASP A 248 -24.27 26.58 22.04
N HIS A 249 -23.97 25.29 21.87
CA HIS A 249 -24.76 24.16 22.37
C HIS A 249 -26.22 24.16 21.86
N LEU A 250 -26.42 24.44 20.57
CA LEU A 250 -27.75 24.51 19.96
C LEU A 250 -28.07 23.28 19.11
N TYR A 251 -29.30 22.80 19.25
CA TYR A 251 -29.90 21.75 18.44
C TYR A 251 -30.90 22.38 17.48
N ILE A 252 -30.73 22.17 16.18
CA ILE A 252 -31.49 22.85 15.14
C ILE A 252 -32.14 21.81 14.22
N VAL A 253 -33.47 21.88 14.11
CA VAL A 253 -34.28 21.05 13.21
C VAL A 253 -35.15 21.98 12.37
N ASN A 254 -35.08 21.88 11.04
CA ASN A 254 -35.84 22.73 10.11
C ASN A 254 -35.72 24.24 10.39
N GLY A 255 -34.52 24.70 10.79
CA GLY A 255 -34.25 26.10 11.12
C GLY A 255 -34.77 26.56 12.49
N VAL A 256 -35.41 25.68 13.28
CA VAL A 256 -35.90 25.97 14.63
C VAL A 256 -34.92 25.42 15.66
N CYS A 257 -34.53 26.27 16.62
CA CYS A 257 -33.76 25.85 17.78
C CYS A 257 -34.66 25.11 18.78
N LEU A 258 -34.26 23.90 19.15
CA LEU A 258 -34.92 23.08 20.15
C LEU A 258 -34.30 23.33 21.52
N GLU A 259 -35.11 23.22 22.57
CA GLU A 259 -34.64 23.30 23.96
C GLU A 259 -33.84 22.03 24.30
N SER A 260 -32.70 22.20 24.95
CA SER A 260 -31.89 21.04 25.34
C SER A 260 -32.55 20.28 26.51
N VAL A 261 -32.46 18.95 26.52
CA VAL A 261 -32.96 18.13 27.62
C VAL A 261 -32.37 18.56 28.97
N THR A 262 -31.10 18.93 29.01
CA THR A 262 -30.44 19.38 30.26
C THR A 262 -30.97 20.75 30.72
N THR A 263 -31.24 21.68 29.80
CA THR A 263 -31.90 22.96 30.11
C THR A 263 -33.30 22.73 30.65
N PHE A 264 -34.08 21.87 29.99
CA PHE A 264 -35.43 21.53 30.39
C PHE A 264 -35.47 20.91 31.79
N VAL A 265 -34.63 19.89 32.04
CA VAL A 265 -34.49 19.27 33.37
C VAL A 265 -34.13 20.31 34.42
N SER A 266 -33.17 21.19 34.14
CA SER A 266 -32.80 22.26 35.09
C SER A 266 -33.96 23.20 35.41
N SER A 267 -34.93 23.38 34.51
CA SER A 267 -36.12 24.21 34.76
C SER A 267 -37.14 23.55 35.69
N CYS A 268 -37.11 22.21 35.79
CA CYS A 268 -37.98 21.44 36.66
C CYS A 268 -37.59 21.52 38.15
N PHE A 269 -36.47 22.15 38.49
CA PHE A 269 -35.99 22.28 39.87
C PHE A 269 -35.71 23.74 40.24
N PRO A 270 -35.74 24.10 41.54
CA PRO A 270 -35.40 25.43 42.00
C PRO A 270 -34.01 25.86 41.57
N LYS A 271 -33.87 27.12 41.15
CA LYS A 271 -32.57 27.70 40.81
C LYS A 271 -31.76 27.95 42.07
N PHE A 272 -30.48 27.57 42.03
CA PHE A 272 -29.55 27.85 43.12
C PHE A 272 -29.42 29.36 43.35
N ASN A 273 -29.74 29.83 44.56
CA ASN A 273 -29.59 31.23 44.92
C ASN A 273 -28.12 31.53 45.26
N THR A 274 -27.34 31.81 44.22
CA THR A 274 -25.90 32.07 44.33
C THR A 274 -25.58 33.14 45.36
N GLU A 275 -26.31 34.25 45.37
CA GLU A 275 -26.02 35.38 46.26
C GLU A 275 -26.26 35.03 47.74
N LEU A 276 -27.40 34.41 48.05
CA LEU A 276 -27.74 33.99 49.42
C LEU A 276 -26.70 33.01 49.96
N HIS A 277 -26.38 31.98 49.19
CA HIS A 277 -25.44 30.95 49.61
C HIS A 277 -23.99 31.45 49.65
N ALA A 278 -23.62 32.34 48.73
CA ALA A 278 -22.29 32.95 48.74
C ALA A 278 -22.10 33.83 49.98
N LYS A 279 -23.11 34.62 50.39
CA LYS A 279 -23.09 35.38 51.66
C LYS A 279 -22.87 34.48 52.88
N GLN A 280 -23.62 33.39 52.97
CA GLN A 280 -23.46 32.41 54.07
C GLN A 280 -22.07 31.79 54.09
N LYS A 281 -21.56 31.38 52.92
CA LYS A 281 -20.25 30.70 52.81
C LYS A 281 -19.08 31.66 53.03
N ALA A 282 -19.20 32.91 52.58
CA ALA A 282 -18.25 33.99 52.79
C ALA A 282 -18.06 34.26 54.29
N GLY A 283 -19.17 34.40 55.02
CA GLY A 283 -19.14 34.58 56.48
C GLY A 283 -18.47 33.42 57.21
N ALA A 284 -18.69 32.17 56.77
CA ALA A 284 -18.08 30.99 57.38
C ALA A 284 -16.57 30.84 57.08
N LEU A 285 -16.09 31.37 55.96
CA LEU A 285 -14.70 31.27 55.52
C LEU A 285 -13.86 32.51 55.86
N GLY A 286 -14.49 33.62 56.25
CA GLY A 286 -13.80 34.89 56.50
C GLY A 286 -13.27 35.57 55.24
N ILE A 287 -13.88 35.29 54.07
CA ILE A 287 -13.53 35.88 52.76
C ILE A 287 -14.72 36.66 52.20
N SER A 288 -14.51 37.44 51.15
CA SER A 288 -15.59 38.20 50.51
C SER A 288 -16.57 37.30 49.74
N VAL A 289 -17.79 37.81 49.53
CA VAL A 289 -18.83 37.14 48.71
C VAL A 289 -18.32 36.91 47.29
N GLN A 290 -17.61 37.89 46.73
CA GLN A 290 -17.06 37.83 45.38
C GLN A 290 -16.02 36.70 45.24
N GLU A 291 -15.11 36.56 46.21
CA GLU A 291 -14.13 35.46 46.22
C GLU A 291 -14.79 34.07 46.28
N VAL A 292 -15.92 33.94 46.99
CA VAL A 292 -16.69 32.69 47.00
C VAL A 292 -17.29 32.38 45.64
N ILE A 293 -17.87 33.38 44.98
CA ILE A 293 -18.46 33.23 43.64
C ILE A 293 -17.38 32.83 42.64
N GLU A 294 -16.25 33.53 42.61
CA GLU A 294 -15.11 33.22 41.72
C GLU A 294 -14.55 31.81 41.99
N MET A 295 -14.44 31.41 43.26
CA MET A 295 -14.03 30.05 43.61
C MET A 295 -15.01 29.01 43.05
N TRP A 296 -16.32 29.24 43.14
CA TRP A 296 -17.33 28.33 42.61
C TRP A 296 -17.34 28.29 41.09
N GLU A 297 -17.20 29.44 40.43
CA GLU A 297 -17.09 29.54 38.98
C GLU A 297 -15.86 28.78 38.45
N ARG A 298 -14.70 28.98 39.09
CA ARG A 298 -13.46 28.25 38.75
C ARG A 298 -13.63 26.75 38.92
N LYS A 299 -14.15 26.29 40.07
CA LYS A 299 -14.42 24.86 40.33
C LYS A 299 -15.44 24.28 39.34
N GLY A 300 -16.46 25.07 39.02
CA GLY A 300 -17.49 24.69 38.04
C GLY A 300 -16.89 24.54 36.64
N LYS A 301 -16.04 25.47 36.21
CA LYS A 301 -15.34 25.41 34.93
C LYS A 301 -14.43 24.17 34.87
N GLU A 302 -13.59 23.99 35.87
CA GLU A 302 -12.68 22.83 35.96
C GLU A 302 -13.44 21.50 35.92
N SER A 303 -14.56 21.40 36.65
CA SER A 303 -15.40 20.20 36.65
C SER A 303 -16.01 19.92 35.28
N ARG A 304 -16.46 20.95 34.56
CA ARG A 304 -17.00 20.83 33.19
C ARG A 304 -15.91 20.42 32.20
N ASP A 305 -14.76 21.08 32.22
CA ASP A 305 -13.65 20.79 31.30
C ASP A 305 -13.17 19.33 31.48
N LEU A 306 -13.00 18.88 32.73
CA LEU A 306 -12.60 17.51 33.04
C LEU A 306 -13.70 16.50 32.72
N GLY A 307 -14.97 16.88 32.86
CA GLY A 307 -16.10 16.09 32.38
C GLY A 307 -16.04 15.90 30.87
N THR A 308 -15.95 16.97 30.09
CA THR A 308 -15.83 16.92 28.62
C THR A 308 -14.63 16.07 28.18
N ALA A 309 -13.49 16.22 28.85
CA ALA A 309 -12.31 15.39 28.58
C ALA A 309 -12.58 13.90 28.85
N MET A 310 -13.30 13.56 29.93
CA MET A 310 -13.69 12.19 30.23
C MET A 310 -14.57 11.60 29.12
N HIS A 311 -15.63 12.29 28.69
CA HIS A 311 -16.50 11.82 27.60
C HIS A 311 -15.68 11.56 26.34
N LYS A 312 -14.79 12.49 25.96
CA LYS A 312 -13.96 12.32 24.78
C LYS A 312 -13.07 11.08 24.86
N LYS A 313 -12.50 10.78 26.03
CA LYS A 313 -11.66 9.58 26.23
C LYS A 313 -12.49 8.29 26.18
N ILE A 314 -13.71 8.31 26.72
CA ILE A 314 -14.64 7.17 26.64
C ILE A 314 -15.08 6.93 25.19
N GLU A 315 -15.40 7.99 24.45
CA GLU A 315 -15.72 7.92 23.01
C GLU A 315 -14.55 7.31 22.23
N ASN A 316 -13.34 7.83 22.43
CA ASN A 316 -12.12 7.30 21.81
C ASN A 316 -11.92 5.81 22.13
N TYR A 317 -12.15 5.38 23.39
CA TYR A 317 -12.06 3.98 23.78
C TYR A 317 -12.99 3.09 22.94
N TYR A 318 -14.25 3.49 22.78
CA TYR A 318 -15.21 2.74 21.96
C TYR A 318 -14.98 2.88 20.46
N GLN A 319 -14.16 3.83 20.01
CA GLN A 319 -13.66 3.93 18.63
C GLN A 319 -12.32 3.21 18.42
N GLY A 320 -11.77 2.59 19.47
CA GLY A 320 -10.46 1.94 19.44
C GLY A 320 -9.29 2.91 19.26
N ILE A 321 -9.47 4.17 19.64
CA ILE A 321 -8.45 5.23 19.63
C ILE A 321 -7.84 5.31 21.02
N ASP A 322 -6.52 5.20 21.11
CA ASP A 322 -5.82 5.30 22.38
C ASP A 322 -5.91 6.72 22.95
N SER A 323 -6.07 6.80 24.26
CA SER A 323 -6.16 8.06 24.99
C SER A 323 -5.19 8.05 26.18
N ALA A 324 -4.61 9.22 26.47
CA ALA A 324 -3.71 9.38 27.60
C ALA A 324 -4.40 9.01 28.92
N ASN A 325 -3.65 8.33 29.78
CA ASN A 325 -4.14 7.86 31.08
C ASN A 325 -4.35 9.01 32.05
N ASP A 326 -5.41 8.93 32.85
CA ASP A 326 -5.63 9.70 34.07
C ASP A 326 -6.49 8.87 35.04
N ASP A 327 -6.63 9.33 36.28
CA ASP A 327 -7.37 8.63 37.33
C ASP A 327 -8.83 8.37 36.98
N THR A 328 -9.50 9.34 36.34
CA THR A 328 -10.89 9.22 35.88
C THR A 328 -11.00 8.14 34.81
N PHE A 329 -10.11 8.16 33.82
CA PHE A 329 -10.11 7.18 32.73
C PHE A 329 -9.70 5.78 33.21
N ASN A 330 -8.83 5.67 34.22
CA ASN A 330 -8.50 4.41 34.88
C ASN A 330 -9.71 3.76 35.56
N LEU A 331 -10.57 4.56 36.21
CA LEU A 331 -11.83 4.08 36.78
C LEU A 331 -12.77 3.56 35.68
N PHE A 332 -12.90 4.30 34.58
CA PHE A 332 -13.67 3.84 33.42
C PHE A 332 -13.14 2.53 32.83
N ARG A 333 -11.82 2.39 32.66
CA ARG A 333 -11.23 1.12 32.18
C ARG A 333 -11.46 -0.04 33.13
N THR A 334 -11.42 0.22 34.44
CA THR A 334 -11.78 -0.78 35.44
C THR A 334 -13.24 -1.22 35.25
N PHE A 335 -14.15 -0.29 34.98
CA PHE A 335 -15.53 -0.60 34.63
C PHE A 335 -15.62 -1.43 33.33
N ALA A 336 -15.01 -0.98 32.23
CA ALA A 336 -15.07 -1.65 30.92
C ALA A 336 -14.40 -3.04 30.88
N ASN A 337 -13.47 -3.29 31.80
CA ASN A 337 -12.89 -4.62 31.99
C ASN A 337 -13.87 -5.60 32.63
N ASN A 338 -14.67 -5.13 33.58
CA ASN A 338 -15.63 -5.95 34.34
C ASN A 338 -17.01 -6.04 33.66
N ILE A 339 -17.41 -5.01 32.92
CA ILE A 339 -18.72 -4.91 32.28
C ILE A 339 -18.49 -4.70 30.79
N LYS A 340 -18.85 -5.71 29.99
CA LYS A 340 -18.76 -5.65 28.53
C LYS A 340 -20.02 -5.00 27.97
N LEU A 341 -19.83 -3.87 27.29
CA LEU A 341 -20.88 -3.17 26.56
C LEU A 341 -20.67 -3.38 25.06
N VAL A 342 -21.78 -3.49 24.33
CA VAL A 342 -21.85 -3.57 22.88
C VAL A 342 -22.48 -2.27 22.37
N PRO A 343 -21.68 -1.32 21.87
CA PRO A 343 -22.18 -0.02 21.45
C PRO A 343 -23.17 -0.17 20.28
N TYR A 344 -24.40 0.29 20.51
CA TYR A 344 -25.38 0.52 19.46
C TYR A 344 -25.17 1.91 18.85
N ARG A 345 -25.12 2.94 19.69
CA ARG A 345 -24.82 4.33 19.34
C ARG A 345 -24.06 5.01 20.47
N THR A 346 -23.20 5.98 20.14
CA THR A 346 -22.53 6.86 21.10
C THR A 346 -22.63 8.30 20.66
N GLU A 347 -22.64 9.23 21.62
CA GLU A 347 -22.81 10.68 21.37
C GLU A 347 -23.99 10.93 20.41
N TRP A 348 -25.12 10.24 20.67
CA TRP A 348 -26.25 10.20 19.75
C TRP A 348 -27.19 11.36 20.01
N ILE A 349 -27.22 12.29 19.06
CA ILE A 349 -28.15 13.41 19.04
C ILE A 349 -29.54 12.90 18.68
N VAL A 350 -30.50 13.14 19.57
CA VAL A 350 -31.91 12.76 19.42
C VAL A 350 -32.81 13.95 19.72
N TYR A 351 -34.05 13.89 19.23
CA TYR A 351 -35.00 14.96 19.44
C TYR A 351 -36.46 14.50 19.38
N ASP A 352 -37.32 15.32 19.96
CA ASP A 352 -38.77 15.30 19.82
C ASP A 352 -39.25 16.62 19.24
N TRP A 353 -39.91 16.56 18.07
CA TRP A 353 -40.39 17.74 17.37
C TRP A 353 -41.60 18.38 18.02
N GLU A 354 -42.45 17.60 18.68
CA GLU A 354 -43.72 18.07 19.24
C GLU A 354 -43.47 18.83 20.54
N TYR A 355 -42.66 18.27 21.43
CA TYR A 355 -42.28 18.90 22.70
C TYR A 355 -41.10 19.88 22.58
N LYS A 356 -40.55 20.03 21.37
CA LYS A 356 -39.42 20.92 21.05
C LYS A 356 -38.16 20.64 21.88
N LEU A 357 -37.89 19.37 22.17
CA LEU A 357 -36.76 18.94 22.99
C LEU A 357 -35.70 18.21 22.14
N ALA A 358 -34.43 18.43 22.46
CA ALA A 358 -33.32 17.68 21.87
C ALA A 358 -32.19 17.47 22.88
N GLY A 359 -31.35 16.47 22.64
CA GLY A 359 -30.15 16.28 23.44
C GLY A 359 -29.25 15.20 22.88
N THR A 360 -28.10 15.03 23.53
CA THR A 360 -27.09 14.04 23.14
C THR A 360 -27.04 12.95 24.21
N ILE A 361 -27.28 11.71 23.79
CA ILE A 361 -27.15 10.51 24.62
C ILE A 361 -25.70 10.03 24.55
N ASP A 362 -25.04 9.90 25.69
CA ASP A 362 -23.63 9.50 25.74
C ASP A 362 -23.41 8.11 25.11
N PHE A 363 -24.21 7.13 25.51
CA PHE A 363 -24.03 5.74 25.09
C PHE A 363 -25.35 4.95 25.14
N VAL A 364 -25.64 4.25 24.04
CA VAL A 364 -26.71 3.26 23.95
C VAL A 364 -26.07 1.91 23.73
N ASP A 365 -26.28 1.01 24.67
CA ASP A 365 -25.91 -0.41 24.61
C ASP A 365 -27.04 -1.22 23.97
N TYR A 366 -26.70 -2.24 23.18
CA TYR A 366 -27.69 -3.21 22.70
C TYR A 366 -27.14 -4.64 22.80
N GLN A 367 -27.70 -5.41 23.72
CA GLN A 367 -27.29 -6.78 24.00
C GLN A 367 -28.53 -7.64 24.29
N ASN A 368 -28.55 -8.87 23.79
CA ASN A 368 -29.63 -9.84 24.05
C ASN A 368 -31.05 -9.35 23.74
N GLY A 369 -31.19 -8.44 22.76
CA GLY A 369 -32.49 -7.86 22.40
C GLY A 369 -32.93 -6.68 23.27
N GLU A 370 -32.14 -6.27 24.26
CA GLU A 370 -32.45 -5.17 25.19
C GLU A 370 -31.56 -3.95 24.90
N TYR A 371 -32.18 -2.77 24.85
CA TYR A 371 -31.46 -1.50 24.80
C TYR A 371 -31.27 -0.94 26.21
N THR A 372 -30.05 -0.49 26.52
CA THR A 372 -29.76 0.21 27.79
C THR A 372 -29.11 1.55 27.49
N ILE A 373 -29.65 2.63 28.07
CA ILE A 373 -28.99 3.93 28.02
C ILE A 373 -28.01 4.06 29.18
N TYR A 374 -26.78 4.46 28.86
CA TYR A 374 -25.76 4.84 29.82
C TYR A 374 -25.44 6.33 29.68
N ASP A 375 -25.29 6.99 30.82
CA ASP A 375 -24.82 8.36 30.93
C ASP A 375 -23.60 8.41 31.88
N TRP A 376 -22.54 9.06 31.43
CA TRP A 376 -21.22 9.04 32.08
C TRP A 376 -21.04 10.26 32.96
N LYS A 377 -20.84 10.06 34.27
CA LYS A 377 -20.73 11.16 35.23
C LYS A 377 -19.38 11.20 35.94
N ARG A 378 -18.74 12.36 35.85
CA ARG A 378 -17.59 12.75 36.68
C ARG A 378 -18.09 13.62 37.84
N SER A 379 -18.70 13.02 38.86
CA SER A 379 -19.25 13.73 40.01
C SER A 379 -19.05 12.96 41.31
N ASP A 380 -18.66 13.67 42.37
CA ASP A 380 -18.54 13.17 43.74
C ASP A 380 -19.82 13.39 44.58
N LYS A 381 -20.89 13.91 43.97
CA LYS A 381 -22.15 14.28 44.64
C LYS A 381 -23.30 13.29 44.43
N ILE A 382 -23.02 12.15 43.80
CA ILE A 382 -24.05 11.14 43.48
C ILE A 382 -24.00 9.97 44.47
N ILE A 383 -22.80 9.59 44.91
CA ILE A 383 -22.59 8.43 45.81
C ILE A 383 -21.95 8.89 47.12
N ALA A 384 -22.52 8.46 48.23
CA ALA A 384 -21.91 8.56 49.56
C ALA A 384 -21.92 7.19 50.23
N SER A 385 -20.78 6.77 50.78
CA SER A 385 -20.64 5.48 51.47
C SER A 385 -21.15 4.27 50.65
N GLY A 386 -20.95 4.32 49.33
CA GLY A 386 -21.41 3.28 48.40
C GLY A 386 -22.90 3.29 48.06
N MET A 387 -23.67 4.25 48.57
CA MET A 387 -25.11 4.39 48.34
C MET A 387 -25.44 5.67 47.55
N PRO A 388 -26.49 5.67 46.72
CA PRO A 388 -26.92 6.86 45.99
C PRO A 388 -27.53 7.91 46.92
N ILE A 389 -27.12 9.17 46.74
CA ILE A 389 -27.66 10.33 47.45
C ILE A 389 -28.93 10.78 46.76
N LYS A 390 -30.08 10.25 47.21
CA LYS A 390 -31.39 10.61 46.63
C LYS A 390 -32.01 11.84 47.30
N ILE A 391 -31.79 12.01 48.61
CA ILE A 391 -32.44 13.02 49.43
C ILE A 391 -31.63 14.32 49.42
N ASN A 392 -32.29 15.46 49.23
CA ASN A 392 -31.66 16.76 49.43
C ASN A 392 -31.62 17.08 50.94
N LYS A 393 -30.42 17.32 51.48
CA LYS A 393 -30.22 17.59 52.92
C LYS A 393 -30.89 18.87 53.44
N TYR A 394 -31.29 19.77 52.54
CA TYR A 394 -32.01 21.01 52.85
C TYR A 394 -33.52 20.89 52.61
N GLY A 395 -34.01 19.71 52.23
CA GLY A 395 -35.43 19.46 51.98
C GLY A 395 -35.98 20.08 50.69
N GLU A 396 -35.12 20.63 49.83
CA GLU A 396 -35.52 21.23 48.56
C GLU A 396 -36.02 20.16 47.58
N LYS A 397 -37.17 20.41 46.96
CA LYS A 397 -37.90 19.51 46.06
C LYS A 397 -37.93 20.07 44.62
N GLY A 398 -38.48 19.32 43.68
CA GLY A 398 -38.80 19.82 42.34
C GLY A 398 -39.83 20.95 42.36
N ASN A 399 -39.88 21.73 41.28
CA ASN A 399 -40.95 22.70 41.01
C ASN A 399 -42.23 21.95 40.61
N TYR A 400 -43.41 22.56 40.76
CA TYR A 400 -44.66 22.00 40.23
C TYR A 400 -44.51 21.51 38.79
N PRO A 401 -44.89 20.25 38.46
CA PRO A 401 -45.64 19.27 39.24
C PRO A 401 -44.78 18.19 39.96
N LEU A 402 -43.51 18.48 40.22
CA LEU A 402 -42.49 17.53 40.70
C LEU A 402 -42.15 17.71 42.20
N GLU A 403 -43.07 18.24 43.01
CA GLU A 403 -42.80 18.53 44.42
C GLU A 403 -42.55 17.26 45.26
N HIS A 404 -42.93 16.08 44.77
CA HIS A 404 -42.70 14.81 45.45
C HIS A 404 -41.27 14.27 45.27
N ILE A 405 -40.50 14.75 44.29
CA ILE A 405 -39.10 14.35 44.08
C ILE A 405 -38.11 15.35 44.69
N ASP A 406 -37.00 14.84 45.22
CA ASP A 406 -35.94 15.66 45.80
C ASP A 406 -35.14 16.40 44.72
N ASN A 407 -34.74 17.64 45.00
CA ASN A 407 -33.76 18.36 44.19
C ASN A 407 -32.35 17.80 44.45
N SER A 408 -32.02 16.66 43.85
CA SER A 408 -30.71 16.01 43.99
C SER A 408 -30.12 15.64 42.63
N PRO A 409 -28.78 15.56 42.50
CA PRO A 409 -28.15 15.12 41.25
C PRO A 409 -28.72 13.78 40.74
N TYR A 410 -29.09 12.87 41.64
CA TYR A 410 -29.73 11.61 41.30
C TYR A 410 -31.02 11.81 40.48
N TYR A 411 -31.96 12.63 40.96
CA TYR A 411 -33.23 12.84 40.27
C TYR A 411 -33.10 13.71 39.02
N HIS A 412 -32.14 14.65 38.98
CA HIS A 412 -31.81 15.37 37.74
C HIS A 412 -31.41 14.39 36.63
N TYR A 413 -30.50 13.45 36.93
CA TYR A 413 -30.06 12.47 35.94
C TYR A 413 -31.12 11.41 35.63
N ALA A 414 -31.92 11.00 36.61
CA ALA A 414 -33.05 10.10 36.36
C ALA A 414 -34.07 10.72 35.41
N LEU A 415 -34.41 12.01 35.59
CA LEU A 415 -35.34 12.72 34.70
C LEU A 415 -34.73 12.93 33.31
N GLN A 416 -33.45 13.29 33.22
CA GLN A 416 -32.73 13.41 31.95
C GLN A 416 -32.75 12.10 31.16
N LEU A 417 -32.38 10.97 31.78
CA LEU A 417 -32.38 9.67 31.12
C LEU A 417 -33.79 9.19 30.77
N SER A 418 -34.77 9.53 31.60
CA SER A 418 -36.18 9.22 31.33
C SER A 418 -36.69 9.97 30.09
N LEU A 419 -36.27 11.22 29.89
CA LEU A 419 -36.60 11.99 28.68
C LEU A 419 -35.94 11.41 27.43
N TYR A 420 -34.69 10.97 27.52
CA TYR A 420 -34.04 10.28 26.40
C TYR A 420 -34.74 8.97 26.04
N LYS A 421 -35.15 8.18 27.03
CA LYS A 421 -35.97 6.99 26.80
C LYS A 421 -37.29 7.34 26.12
N PHE A 422 -38.02 8.34 26.62
CA PHE A 422 -39.25 8.82 26.01
C PHE A 422 -39.06 9.20 24.53
N ILE A 423 -38.01 9.98 24.23
CA ILE A 423 -37.68 10.41 22.86
C ILE A 423 -37.41 9.19 21.96
N LEU A 424 -36.58 8.25 22.41
CA LEU A 424 -36.22 7.06 21.63
C LEU A 424 -37.41 6.15 21.38
N GLU A 425 -38.23 5.91 22.39
CA GLU A 425 -39.40 5.03 22.28
C GLU A 425 -40.46 5.62 21.35
N ARG A 426 -40.70 6.93 21.45
CA ARG A 426 -41.72 7.63 20.64
C ARG A 426 -41.30 7.84 19.19
N ASN A 427 -40.07 8.31 18.96
CA ASN A 427 -39.67 8.84 17.64
C ASN A 427 -38.67 7.96 16.88
N TYR A 428 -38.00 7.02 17.56
CA TYR A 428 -36.94 6.19 16.97
C TYR A 428 -37.30 4.70 16.94
N GLY A 429 -38.46 4.30 17.50
CA GLY A 429 -38.90 2.91 17.54
C GLY A 429 -38.00 2.00 18.40
N ILE A 430 -37.23 2.58 19.32
CA ILE A 430 -36.29 1.86 20.18
C ILE A 430 -36.88 1.73 21.57
N LYS A 431 -37.23 0.50 21.97
CA LYS A 431 -37.69 0.18 23.32
C LYS A 431 -36.50 0.05 24.27
N VAL A 432 -36.39 0.97 25.22
CA VAL A 432 -35.27 1.01 26.19
C VAL A 432 -35.66 0.24 27.43
N ASP A 433 -34.86 -0.75 27.82
CA ASP A 433 -35.13 -1.58 28.99
C ASP A 433 -34.63 -0.93 30.28
N LYS A 434 -33.36 -0.47 30.28
CA LYS A 434 -32.68 0.03 31.48
C LYS A 434 -32.04 1.39 31.27
N LEU A 435 -31.95 2.15 32.36
CA LEU A 435 -31.30 3.47 32.43
C LEU A 435 -30.21 3.43 33.49
N ARG A 436 -28.98 3.77 33.12
CA ARG A 436 -27.82 3.62 33.99
C ARG A 436 -26.89 4.82 33.98
N LEU A 437 -26.30 5.10 35.13
CA LEU A 437 -25.23 6.08 35.31
C LEU A 437 -23.91 5.35 35.57
N GLY A 438 -22.90 5.62 34.75
CA GLY A 438 -21.53 5.20 35.02
C GLY A 438 -20.76 6.35 35.67
N ILE A 439 -20.32 6.17 36.91
CA ILE A 439 -19.73 7.24 37.73
C ILE A 439 -18.25 6.98 37.90
N PHE A 440 -17.44 7.91 37.38
CA PHE A 440 -15.99 7.84 37.34
C PHE A 440 -15.43 9.14 37.93
N HIS A 441 -15.27 9.22 39.25
CA HIS A 441 -14.68 10.39 39.89
C HIS A 441 -13.45 9.98 40.72
N PRO A 442 -12.30 10.69 40.59
CA PRO A 442 -11.06 10.32 41.29
C PRO A 442 -11.11 10.31 42.82
N THR A 443 -12.15 10.91 43.42
CA THR A 443 -12.37 10.84 44.89
C THR A 443 -12.86 9.45 45.34
N TYR A 444 -13.32 8.63 44.41
CA TYR A 444 -13.72 7.26 44.66
C TYR A 444 -12.58 6.29 44.31
N ASN A 445 -12.44 5.23 45.11
CA ASN A 445 -11.45 4.18 44.87
C ASN A 445 -11.88 3.15 43.80
N LYS A 446 -13.13 3.23 43.32
CA LYS A 446 -13.71 2.32 42.32
C LYS A 446 -14.79 3.03 41.50
N PRO A 447 -15.07 2.56 40.28
CA PRO A 447 -16.23 3.03 39.52
C PRO A 447 -17.53 2.60 40.19
N TYR A 448 -18.58 3.40 40.03
CA TYR A 448 -19.94 3.02 40.41
C TYR A 448 -20.82 2.91 39.17
N LEU A 449 -21.65 1.87 39.14
CA LEU A 449 -22.74 1.74 38.18
C LEU A 449 -24.06 1.81 38.95
N LEU A 450 -24.92 2.75 38.56
CA LEU A 450 -26.19 2.97 39.22
C LEU A 450 -27.34 2.87 38.22
N GLU A 451 -28.31 2.00 38.48
CA GLU A 451 -29.55 1.97 37.73
C GLU A 451 -30.52 3.03 38.28
N VAL A 452 -31.19 3.76 37.40
CA VAL A 452 -32.15 4.81 37.74
C VAL A 452 -33.54 4.45 37.21
N PRO A 453 -34.62 4.86 37.91
CA PRO A 453 -35.97 4.56 37.47
C PRO A 453 -36.32 5.35 36.20
N TYR A 454 -37.24 4.79 35.42
CA TYR A 454 -37.97 5.56 34.41
C TYR A 454 -39.08 6.37 35.11
N LEU A 455 -38.95 7.69 35.08
CA LEU A 455 -39.90 8.64 35.67
C LEU A 455 -41.05 8.95 34.70
N GLU A 456 -41.75 7.90 34.27
CA GLU A 456 -42.80 7.99 33.24
C GLU A 456 -43.95 8.91 33.64
N ASN A 457 -44.44 8.75 34.87
CA ASN A 457 -45.56 9.53 35.38
C ASN A 457 -45.21 11.02 35.46
N GLU A 458 -44.00 11.34 35.93
CA GLU A 458 -43.48 12.69 36.02
C GLU A 458 -43.40 13.34 34.63
N ILE A 459 -42.82 12.65 33.64
CA ILE A 459 -42.72 13.14 32.26
C ILE A 459 -44.10 13.38 31.66
N ASN A 460 -45.00 12.41 31.76
CA ASN A 460 -46.36 12.52 31.23
C ASN A 460 -47.11 13.68 31.87
N THR A 461 -46.96 13.88 33.19
CA THR A 461 -47.59 15.00 33.89
C THR A 461 -47.05 16.35 33.40
N ILE A 462 -45.73 16.49 33.26
CA ILE A 462 -45.11 17.71 32.74
C ILE A 462 -45.60 18.02 31.32
N PHE A 463 -45.65 17.01 30.45
CA PHE A 463 -46.06 17.18 29.06
C PHE A 463 -47.54 17.47 28.90
N ASN A 464 -48.41 16.85 29.70
CA ASN A 464 -49.83 17.18 29.74
C ASN A 464 -50.04 18.65 30.13
N LEU A 465 -49.40 19.11 31.20
CA LEU A 465 -49.48 20.52 31.62
C LEU A 465 -48.95 21.48 30.55
N ARG A 466 -47.83 21.14 29.89
CA ARG A 466 -47.32 21.95 28.77
C ARG A 466 -48.29 22.02 27.60
N SER A 467 -49.04 20.96 27.32
CA SER A 467 -50.06 20.93 26.26
C SER A 467 -51.31 21.74 26.60
N GLU A 468 -51.62 21.92 27.89
CA GLU A 468 -52.71 22.77 28.36
C GLU A 468 -52.39 24.27 28.23
N VAL A 469 -51.10 24.63 28.23
CA VAL A 469 -50.64 26.00 27.98
C VAL A 469 -50.72 26.29 26.48
N ILE A 470 -51.90 26.74 26.05
CA ILE A 470 -52.14 27.22 24.68
C ILE A 470 -51.53 28.62 24.54
N PHE A 471 -50.58 28.78 23.63
CA PHE A 471 -50.02 30.08 23.22
C PHE A 471 -50.73 30.64 21.99
#